data_AF-A0AAU9SFK3-F1
#
_entry.id   AF-A0AAU9SFK3-F1
#
_cell.length_a   1.000
_cell.length_b   1.000
_cell.length_c   1.000
_cell.angle_alpha   90.00
_cell.angle_beta   90.00
_cell.angle_gamma   90.00
#
_symmetry.space_group_name_H-M   'P 1'
#
loop_
_entity.id
_entity.type
_entity.pdbx_description
1 polymer ?
#
loop_
_entity_poly.entity_id
_entity_poly.type
_entity_poly.pdbx_seq_one_letter_code
_entity_poly.pdbx_strand_id
1 'polypeptide(L)'
;MREILHIQAGQCGNQIGAKFWEVVCAEHGIDPTGRYTGDSDLQLERINVYYNEASCGRFVPRAVLMDLEPGTMDSLRSGPYGQTFRPDNFVFGQSGAGNNWAKGHYTEGAELIDSVLDVVRKEAENCDCLQGFQVCHSLGGGTGSGMGTLLISKIREEYPDRMMLTFSVFPSPKMASTFIGNSTSIQEMFRRVSEQFTAMFRRKAFLHWYTGEGMDEMEFTEAESNMNDLVSEYQQYQDATADEEGEYEDEEEGEYQQEEEY
;
A
#
# COMPACT_ATOMS: atom_id res chain seq x y z
N MET A 1 -11.16 -20.29 -2.87
CA MET A 1 -11.52 -18.86 -2.90
C MET A 1 -10.22 -18.06 -2.79
N ARG A 2 -10.19 -16.80 -3.21
CA ARG A 2 -8.98 -15.97 -3.14
C ARG A 2 -9.38 -14.61 -2.59
N GLU A 3 -9.18 -14.42 -1.30
CA GLU A 3 -9.61 -13.21 -0.61
C GLU A 3 -8.46 -12.20 -0.55
N ILE A 4 -8.78 -10.92 -0.75
CA ILE A 4 -7.81 -9.82 -0.71
C ILE A 4 -8.22 -8.88 0.42
N LEU A 5 -7.28 -8.63 1.34
CA LEU A 5 -7.46 -7.61 2.36
C LEU A 5 -6.99 -6.26 1.81
N HIS A 6 -7.92 -5.32 1.68
CA HIS A 6 -7.61 -3.97 1.25
C HIS A 6 -7.25 -3.08 2.45
N ILE A 7 -6.20 -2.29 2.34
CA ILE A 7 -5.73 -1.40 3.40
C ILE A 7 -5.54 -0.01 2.82
N GLN A 8 -6.06 1.00 3.50
CA GLN A 8 -5.97 2.41 3.08
C GLN A 8 -5.23 3.21 4.15
N ALA A 9 -4.13 3.86 3.76
CA ALA A 9 -3.24 4.54 4.68
C ALA A 9 -3.13 6.05 4.39
N GLY A 10 -3.46 6.85 5.41
CA GLY A 10 -3.37 8.31 5.36
C GLY A 10 -4.40 8.96 4.43
N GLN A 11 -4.40 10.29 4.38
CA GLN A 11 -5.38 11.06 3.63
C GLN A 11 -5.52 10.64 2.16
N CYS A 12 -4.40 10.52 1.44
CA CYS A 12 -4.42 10.18 0.01
C CYS A 12 -4.88 8.73 -0.22
N GLY A 13 -4.38 7.77 0.58
CA GLY A 13 -4.76 6.37 0.48
C GLY A 13 -6.25 6.16 0.73
N ASN A 14 -6.79 6.84 1.75
CA ASN A 14 -8.21 6.83 2.07
C ASN A 14 -9.08 7.46 0.97
N GLN A 15 -8.66 8.57 0.36
CA GLN A 15 -9.42 9.18 -0.75
C GLN A 15 -9.48 8.29 -1.98
N ILE A 16 -8.35 7.70 -2.37
CA ILE A 16 -8.28 6.81 -3.54
C ILE A 16 -9.00 5.51 -3.25
N GLY A 17 -8.83 4.94 -2.05
CA GLY A 17 -9.53 3.74 -1.64
C GLY A 17 -11.04 3.95 -1.55
N ALA A 18 -11.52 5.09 -1.07
CA ALA A 18 -12.94 5.44 -1.14
C ALA A 18 -13.47 5.45 -2.58
N LYS A 19 -12.72 6.04 -3.52
CA LYS A 19 -13.09 6.00 -4.94
C LYS A 19 -13.01 4.61 -5.56
N PHE A 20 -12.02 3.81 -5.16
CA PHE A 20 -11.95 2.40 -5.54
C PHE A 20 -13.21 1.66 -5.11
N TRP A 21 -13.62 1.79 -3.84
CA TRP A 21 -14.83 1.12 -3.34
C TRP A 21 -16.11 1.67 -3.96
N GLU A 22 -16.20 2.97 -4.27
CA GLU A 22 -17.33 3.53 -5.04
C GLU A 22 -17.49 2.83 -6.41
N VAL A 23 -16.38 2.64 -7.13
CA VAL A 23 -16.37 2.02 -8.46
C VAL A 23 -16.67 0.52 -8.36
N VAL A 24 -15.98 -0.20 -7.46
CA VAL A 24 -16.16 -1.64 -7.27
C VAL A 24 -17.57 -1.96 -6.79
N CYS A 25 -18.14 -1.19 -5.84
CA CYS A 25 -19.53 -1.37 -5.44
C CYS A 25 -20.50 -1.16 -6.60
N ALA A 26 -20.28 -0.14 -7.45
CA ALA A 26 -21.11 0.10 -8.61
C ALA A 26 -21.02 -1.04 -9.65
N GLU A 27 -19.82 -1.58 -9.90
CA GLU A 27 -19.61 -2.71 -10.82
C GLU A 27 -20.28 -4.00 -10.31
N HIS A 28 -20.21 -4.26 -9.00
CA HIS A 28 -20.86 -5.40 -8.36
C HIS A 28 -22.35 -5.17 -8.04
N GLY A 29 -22.93 -4.02 -8.37
CA GLY A 29 -24.33 -3.71 -8.11
C GLY A 29 -24.69 -3.60 -6.63
N ILE A 30 -23.72 -3.26 -5.77
CA ILE A 30 -23.91 -3.12 -4.33
C ILE A 30 -24.29 -1.68 -3.99
N ASP A 31 -25.40 -1.51 -3.29
CA ASP A 31 -25.87 -0.20 -2.85
C ASP A 31 -25.06 0.34 -1.64
N PRO A 32 -25.22 1.63 -1.27
CA PRO A 32 -24.61 2.21 -0.06
C PRO A 32 -24.94 1.52 1.27
N THR A 33 -25.97 0.68 1.31
CA THR A 33 -26.32 -0.10 2.51
C THR A 33 -25.60 -1.44 2.55
N GLY A 34 -24.88 -1.80 1.48
CA GLY A 34 -24.21 -3.08 1.30
C GLY A 34 -25.13 -4.17 0.75
N ARG A 35 -26.29 -3.85 0.18
CA ARG A 35 -27.20 -4.83 -0.41
C ARG A 35 -26.97 -4.95 -1.90
N TYR A 36 -27.05 -6.18 -2.41
CA TYR A 36 -27.01 -6.43 -3.84
C TYR A 36 -28.31 -5.99 -4.51
N THR A 37 -28.19 -5.17 -5.54
CA THR A 37 -29.26 -4.62 -6.38
C THR A 37 -28.96 -4.79 -7.86
N GLY A 38 -27.97 -5.62 -8.18
CA GLY A 38 -27.54 -5.90 -9.55
C GLY A 38 -28.52 -6.77 -10.33
N ASP A 39 -28.22 -6.91 -11.61
CA ASP A 39 -29.04 -7.59 -12.62
C ASP A 39 -28.34 -8.80 -13.26
N SER A 40 -27.08 -9.06 -12.90
CA SER A 40 -26.24 -10.10 -13.50
C SER A 40 -25.57 -10.99 -12.46
N ASP A 41 -25.72 -12.31 -12.64
CA ASP A 41 -25.08 -13.32 -11.77
C ASP A 41 -23.54 -13.23 -11.79
N LEU A 42 -22.95 -12.71 -12.88
CA LEU A 42 -21.50 -12.48 -12.99
C LEU A 42 -20.98 -11.49 -11.94
N GLN A 43 -21.82 -10.58 -11.47
CA GLN A 43 -21.45 -9.63 -10.42
C GLN A 43 -21.27 -10.33 -9.06
N LEU A 44 -21.90 -11.48 -8.85
CA LEU A 44 -21.80 -12.23 -7.59
C LEU A 44 -20.76 -13.35 -7.65
N GLU A 45 -20.35 -13.80 -8.83
CA GLU A 45 -19.46 -14.97 -9.00
C GLU A 45 -18.15 -14.87 -8.21
N ARG A 46 -17.57 -13.67 -8.09
CA ARG A 46 -16.29 -13.42 -7.39
C ARG A 46 -16.36 -12.29 -6.38
N ILE A 47 -17.55 -12.00 -5.84
CA ILE A 47 -17.74 -10.93 -4.85
C ILE A 47 -16.95 -11.17 -3.56
N ASN A 48 -16.77 -12.45 -3.19
CA ASN A 48 -16.05 -12.88 -2.00
C ASN A 48 -14.55 -12.50 -1.98
N VAL A 49 -13.98 -12.12 -3.13
CA VAL A 49 -12.58 -11.65 -3.22
C VAL A 49 -12.39 -10.40 -2.37
N TYR A 50 -13.31 -9.43 -2.48
CA TYR A 50 -13.21 -8.12 -1.84
C TYR A 50 -14.24 -7.91 -0.72
N TYR A 51 -15.32 -8.70 -0.68
CA TYR A 51 -16.40 -8.52 0.29
C TYR A 51 -16.53 -9.71 1.23
N ASN A 52 -16.83 -9.40 2.49
CA ASN A 52 -17.37 -10.34 3.46
C ASN A 52 -18.90 -10.40 3.30
N GLU A 53 -19.46 -11.60 3.21
CA GLU A 53 -20.91 -11.80 3.28
C GLU A 53 -21.34 -11.81 4.76
N ALA A 54 -22.02 -10.76 5.18
CA ALA A 54 -22.63 -10.66 6.49
C ALA A 54 -24.06 -11.23 6.48
N SER A 55 -24.62 -11.43 7.67
CA SER A 55 -26.02 -11.82 7.83
C SER A 55 -26.94 -10.87 7.07
N CYS A 56 -28.09 -11.39 6.62
CA CYS A 56 -29.12 -10.66 5.86
C CYS A 56 -28.76 -10.33 4.39
N GLY A 57 -27.75 -10.99 3.80
CA GLY A 57 -27.34 -10.73 2.41
C GLY A 57 -26.68 -9.37 2.23
N ARG A 58 -25.97 -8.90 3.26
CA ARG A 58 -25.22 -7.65 3.24
C ARG A 58 -23.75 -7.93 2.95
N PHE A 59 -23.21 -7.30 1.92
CA PHE A 59 -21.80 -7.35 1.56
C PHE A 59 -21.04 -6.20 2.22
N VAL A 60 -20.02 -6.55 3.00
CA VAL A 60 -19.17 -5.60 3.73
C VAL A 60 -17.77 -5.64 3.12
N PRO A 61 -17.23 -4.51 2.64
CA PRO A 61 -15.86 -4.43 2.14
C PRO A 61 -14.85 -4.99 3.14
N ARG A 62 -13.96 -5.88 2.69
CA ARG A 62 -12.80 -6.35 3.45
C ARG A 62 -11.70 -5.28 3.40
N ALA A 63 -11.95 -4.18 4.09
CA ALA A 63 -11.10 -3.00 4.11
C ALA A 63 -10.70 -2.61 5.54
N VAL A 64 -9.43 -2.23 5.71
CA VAL A 64 -8.90 -1.57 6.91
C VAL A 64 -8.54 -0.14 6.56
N LEU A 65 -9.01 0.81 7.35
CA LEU A 65 -8.80 2.24 7.11
C LEU A 65 -7.97 2.79 8.26
N MET A 66 -6.78 3.29 7.93
CA MET A 66 -5.88 3.88 8.92
C MET A 66 -5.48 5.31 8.57
N ASP A 67 -5.50 6.18 9.58
CA ASP A 67 -4.94 7.53 9.47
C ASP A 67 -4.54 8.04 10.85
N LEU A 68 -3.45 8.79 10.94
CA LEU A 68 -3.07 9.48 12.18
C LEU A 68 -3.97 10.71 12.41
N GLU A 69 -4.57 11.25 11.33
CA GLU A 69 -5.49 12.37 11.40
C GLU A 69 -6.97 11.93 11.51
N PRO A 70 -7.72 12.35 12.54
CA PRO A 70 -9.12 11.95 12.71
C PRO A 70 -10.04 12.53 11.63
N GLY A 71 -9.72 13.72 11.08
CA GLY A 71 -10.58 14.41 10.11
C GLY A 71 -10.80 13.67 8.80
N THR A 72 -9.86 12.81 8.40
CA THR A 72 -10.01 11.96 7.21
C THR A 72 -11.16 10.96 7.41
N MET A 73 -11.34 10.42 8.62
CA MET A 73 -12.34 9.40 8.90
C MET A 73 -13.76 9.95 8.86
N ASP A 74 -13.98 11.17 9.35
CA ASP A 74 -15.28 11.84 9.26
C ASP A 74 -15.67 12.11 7.81
N SER A 75 -14.68 12.47 6.99
CA SER A 75 -14.86 12.68 5.54
C SER A 75 -15.23 11.37 4.83
N LEU A 76 -14.61 10.25 5.22
CA LEU A 76 -14.93 8.93 4.68
C LEU A 76 -16.32 8.44 5.08
N ARG A 77 -16.69 8.57 6.36
CA ARG A 77 -18.00 8.13 6.88
C ARG A 77 -19.17 8.93 6.29
N SER A 78 -18.94 10.20 5.97
CA SER A 78 -19.90 11.07 5.29
C SER A 78 -19.95 10.86 3.77
N GLY A 79 -19.01 10.07 3.22
CA GLY A 79 -19.00 9.70 1.82
C GLY A 79 -20.14 8.75 1.43
N PRO A 80 -20.42 8.58 0.12
CA PRO A 80 -21.57 7.81 -0.37
C PRO A 80 -21.62 6.38 0.16
N TYR A 81 -20.48 5.69 0.23
CA TYR A 81 -20.37 4.31 0.72
C TYR A 81 -19.74 4.21 2.11
N GLY A 82 -19.60 5.32 2.83
CA GLY A 82 -18.92 5.38 4.13
C GLY A 82 -19.53 4.46 5.19
N GLN A 83 -20.84 4.20 5.10
CA GLN A 83 -21.59 3.33 6.02
C GLN A 83 -21.47 1.84 5.71
N THR A 84 -20.87 1.48 4.57
CA THR A 84 -20.66 0.10 4.16
C THR A 84 -19.49 -0.53 4.90
N PHE A 85 -18.48 0.26 5.24
CA PHE A 85 -17.30 -0.20 5.97
C PHE A 85 -17.64 -0.60 7.40
N ARG A 86 -16.96 -1.63 7.91
CA ARG A 86 -17.09 -2.07 9.30
C ARG A 86 -16.55 -0.97 10.23
N PRO A 87 -17.33 -0.46 11.20
CA PRO A 87 -16.88 0.59 12.11
C PRO A 87 -15.62 0.23 12.91
N ASP A 88 -15.46 -1.04 13.25
CA ASP A 88 -14.29 -1.58 13.97
C ASP A 88 -13.00 -1.54 13.13
N ASN A 89 -13.11 -1.40 11.80
CA ASN A 89 -11.96 -1.40 10.90
C ASN A 89 -11.37 0.00 10.67
N PHE A 90 -11.91 1.01 11.37
CA PHE A 90 -11.39 2.36 11.36
C PHE A 90 -10.42 2.53 12.53
N VAL A 91 -9.13 2.60 12.23
CA VAL A 91 -8.09 2.82 13.22
C VAL A 91 -7.52 4.21 12.99
N PHE A 92 -7.63 5.10 13.97
CA PHE A 92 -7.15 6.46 13.80
C PHE A 92 -6.47 7.03 15.03
N GLY A 93 -5.48 7.88 14.78
CA GLY A 93 -4.76 8.63 15.79
C GLY A 93 -5.48 9.91 16.21
N GLN A 94 -4.84 10.66 17.11
CA GLN A 94 -5.28 12.00 17.52
C GLN A 94 -4.39 13.11 16.96
N SER A 95 -3.21 12.76 16.44
CA SER A 95 -2.14 13.66 16.03
C SER A 95 -1.76 13.35 14.59
N GLY A 96 -1.62 14.36 13.73
CA GLY A 96 -1.22 14.13 12.34
C GLY A 96 0.30 14.03 12.17
N ALA A 97 0.74 13.27 11.16
CA ALA A 97 2.18 13.17 10.84
C ALA A 97 2.77 14.47 10.25
N GLY A 98 1.94 15.40 9.77
CA GLY A 98 2.41 16.72 9.29
C GLY A 98 3.41 16.66 8.13
N ASN A 99 3.23 15.70 7.20
CA ASN A 99 4.18 15.40 6.10
C ASN A 99 5.59 15.00 6.56
N ASN A 100 5.74 14.52 7.80
CA ASN A 100 6.99 13.96 8.30
C ASN A 100 6.93 12.42 8.26
N TRP A 101 7.78 11.82 7.44
CA TRP A 101 7.88 10.36 7.32
C TRP A 101 8.34 9.72 8.64
N ALA A 102 9.32 10.31 9.33
CA ALA A 102 9.86 9.77 10.58
C ALA A 102 8.79 9.75 11.68
N LYS A 103 7.87 10.72 11.70
CA LYS A 103 6.72 10.68 12.61
C LYS A 103 5.80 9.49 12.37
N GLY A 104 5.50 9.24 11.09
CA GLY A 104 4.69 8.09 10.70
C GLY A 104 5.40 6.75 10.95
N HIS A 105 6.72 6.71 10.84
CA HIS A 105 7.46 5.45 10.91
C HIS A 105 7.98 5.09 12.31
N TYR A 106 8.47 6.08 13.07
CA TYR A 106 9.17 5.86 14.34
C TYR A 106 8.44 6.35 15.58
N THR A 107 7.53 7.34 15.46
CA THR A 107 6.84 7.92 16.62
C THR A 107 5.34 7.63 16.59
N GLU A 108 4.51 8.59 16.19
CA GLU A 108 3.05 8.51 16.23
C GLU A 108 2.49 7.27 15.51
N GLY A 109 3.05 6.91 14.35
CA GLY A 109 2.60 5.72 13.63
C GLY A 109 3.06 4.40 14.25
N ALA A 110 4.21 4.39 14.92
CA ALA A 110 4.68 3.23 15.67
C ALA A 110 3.82 2.95 16.91
N GLU A 111 3.24 3.98 17.53
CA GLU A 111 2.28 3.81 18.63
C GLU A 111 0.94 3.23 18.15
N LEU A 112 0.49 3.58 16.94
CA LEU A 112 -0.81 3.14 16.41
C LEU A 112 -0.74 1.79 15.67
N ILE A 113 0.45 1.35 15.22
CA ILE A 113 0.59 0.22 14.30
C ILE A 113 0.03 -1.09 14.87
N ASP A 114 0.22 -1.36 16.16
CA ASP A 114 -0.27 -2.60 16.78
C ASP A 114 -1.79 -2.69 16.73
N SER A 115 -2.49 -1.57 16.92
CA SER A 115 -3.94 -1.51 16.79
C SER A 115 -4.41 -1.78 15.36
N VAL A 116 -3.65 -1.33 14.35
CA VAL A 116 -3.93 -1.64 12.94
C VAL A 116 -3.68 -3.12 12.67
N LEU A 117 -2.56 -3.67 13.16
CA LEU A 117 -2.22 -5.08 12.97
C LEU A 117 -3.25 -6.02 13.60
N ASP A 118 -3.82 -5.67 14.75
CA ASP A 118 -4.89 -6.47 15.37
C ASP A 118 -6.14 -6.54 14.48
N VAL A 119 -6.52 -5.44 13.83
CA VAL A 119 -7.64 -5.44 12.86
C VAL A 119 -7.28 -6.24 11.61
N VAL A 120 -6.05 -6.08 11.11
CA VAL A 120 -5.55 -6.82 9.95
C VAL A 120 -5.57 -8.33 10.22
N ARG A 121 -5.10 -8.77 11.39
CA ARG A 121 -5.14 -10.17 11.85
C ARG A 121 -6.57 -10.68 11.91
N LYS A 122 -7.47 -9.92 12.53
CA LYS A 122 -8.90 -10.30 12.63
C LYS A 122 -9.54 -10.48 11.26
N GLU A 123 -9.23 -9.62 10.28
CA GLU A 123 -9.76 -9.77 8.92
C GLU A 123 -9.09 -10.91 8.14
N ALA A 124 -7.80 -11.15 8.36
CA ALA A 124 -7.04 -12.24 7.76
C ALA A 124 -7.52 -13.61 8.27
N GLU A 125 -7.76 -13.75 9.57
CA GLU A 125 -8.32 -14.97 10.18
C GLU A 125 -9.76 -15.26 9.74
N ASN A 126 -10.51 -14.22 9.36
CA ASN A 126 -11.85 -14.36 8.77
C ASN A 126 -11.84 -14.72 7.27
N CYS A 127 -10.67 -14.98 6.67
CA CYS A 127 -10.57 -15.47 5.30
C CYS A 127 -10.44 -16.99 5.28
N ASP A 128 -11.11 -17.65 4.33
CA ASP A 128 -10.91 -19.08 4.07
C ASP A 128 -9.56 -19.31 3.39
N CYS A 129 -9.20 -18.44 2.43
CA CYS A 129 -7.92 -18.50 1.70
C CYS A 129 -7.43 -17.11 1.31
N LEU A 130 -6.71 -16.47 2.23
CA LEU A 130 -6.09 -15.17 1.99
C LEU A 130 -5.05 -15.25 0.86
N GLN A 131 -5.30 -14.51 -0.22
CA GLN A 131 -4.36 -14.36 -1.33
C GLN A 131 -3.25 -13.36 -0.98
N GLY A 132 -3.62 -12.24 -0.34
CA GLY A 132 -2.68 -11.18 -0.06
C GLY A 132 -3.32 -9.88 0.39
N PHE A 133 -2.49 -8.85 0.42
CA PHE A 133 -2.81 -7.52 0.91
C PHE A 133 -2.69 -6.50 -0.22
N GLN A 134 -3.64 -5.57 -0.28
CA GLN A 134 -3.65 -4.48 -1.22
C GLN A 134 -3.61 -3.15 -0.46
N VAL A 135 -2.47 -2.47 -0.45
CA VAL A 135 -2.25 -1.23 0.30
C VAL A 135 -2.36 -0.01 -0.62
N CYS A 136 -3.29 0.90 -0.35
CA CYS A 136 -3.40 2.21 -1.00
C CYS A 136 -2.77 3.28 -0.12
N HIS A 137 -1.74 3.96 -0.63
CA HIS A 137 -1.03 4.99 0.14
C HIS A 137 -0.32 6.01 -0.78
N SER A 138 0.22 7.08 -0.19
CA SER A 138 1.03 8.07 -0.89
C SER A 138 2.44 8.09 -0.33
N LEU A 139 3.43 8.19 -1.22
CA LEU A 139 4.84 8.25 -0.85
C LEU A 139 5.28 9.65 -0.40
N GLY A 140 4.48 10.69 -0.69
CA GLY A 140 4.83 12.08 -0.38
C GLY A 140 4.32 12.61 0.96
N GLY A 141 3.48 11.83 1.67
CA GLY A 141 2.90 12.25 2.95
C GLY A 141 3.80 11.92 4.15
N GLY A 142 3.21 11.88 5.36
CA GLY A 142 3.85 11.31 6.56
C GLY A 142 3.18 10.01 7.01
N THR A 143 1.85 9.99 7.11
CA THR A 143 1.09 8.79 7.49
C THR A 143 1.15 7.72 6.40
N GLY A 144 0.72 8.06 5.18
CA GLY A 144 0.66 7.10 4.08
C GLY A 144 2.03 6.53 3.72
N SER A 145 3.09 7.34 3.80
CA SER A 145 4.44 6.91 3.46
C SER A 145 5.11 6.21 4.65
N GLY A 146 5.25 6.87 5.79
CA GLY A 146 5.97 6.38 6.97
C GLY A 146 5.26 5.22 7.66
N MET A 147 4.01 5.44 8.07
CA MET A 147 3.21 4.39 8.71
C MET A 147 2.84 3.30 7.71
N GLY A 148 2.63 3.66 6.43
CA GLY A 148 2.37 2.69 5.37
C GLY A 148 3.53 1.73 5.13
N THR A 149 4.78 2.21 5.05
CA THR A 149 5.95 1.32 4.91
C THR A 149 6.20 0.49 6.17
N LEU A 150 5.96 1.06 7.37
CA LEU A 150 6.02 0.31 8.62
C LEU A 150 5.04 -0.86 8.62
N LEU A 151 3.79 -0.61 8.21
CA LEU A 151 2.76 -1.65 8.09
C LEU A 151 3.15 -2.73 7.08
N ILE A 152 3.69 -2.33 5.92
CA ILE A 152 4.14 -3.29 4.90
C ILE A 152 5.24 -4.21 5.45
N SER A 153 6.21 -3.66 6.20
CA SER A 153 7.26 -4.46 6.85
C SER A 153 6.66 -5.45 7.83
N LYS A 154 5.75 -5.00 8.70
CA LYS A 154 5.11 -5.84 9.71
C LYS A 154 4.24 -6.94 9.12
N ILE A 155 3.48 -6.64 8.07
CA ILE A 155 2.69 -7.64 7.37
C ILE A 155 3.61 -8.65 6.67
N ARG A 156 4.74 -8.21 6.10
CA ARG A 156 5.70 -9.13 5.46
C ARG A 156 6.40 -10.03 6.49
N GLU A 157 6.66 -9.54 7.69
CA GLU A 157 7.17 -10.34 8.82
C GLU A 157 6.15 -11.39 9.28
N GLU A 158 4.87 -11.01 9.39
CA GLU A 158 3.81 -11.88 9.93
C GLU A 158 3.20 -12.83 8.88
N TYR A 159 3.18 -12.43 7.62
CA TYR A 159 2.59 -13.16 6.49
C TYR A 159 3.57 -13.26 5.30
N PRO A 160 4.72 -13.94 5.45
CA PRO A 160 5.77 -13.97 4.44
C PRO A 160 5.33 -14.60 3.11
N ASP A 161 4.42 -15.59 3.16
CA ASP A 161 3.96 -16.34 1.98
C ASP A 161 2.81 -15.66 1.22
N ARG A 162 2.41 -14.45 1.64
CA ARG A 162 1.25 -13.75 1.07
C ARG A 162 1.69 -12.63 0.14
N MET A 163 0.95 -12.46 -0.95
CA MET A 163 1.25 -11.41 -1.92
C MET A 163 1.00 -10.03 -1.31
N MET A 164 1.91 -9.09 -1.58
CA MET A 164 1.76 -7.69 -1.20
C MET A 164 1.69 -6.84 -2.46
N LEU A 165 0.55 -6.17 -2.68
CA LEU A 165 0.36 -5.21 -3.76
C LEU A 165 0.17 -3.82 -3.17
N THR A 166 0.88 -2.82 -3.70
CA THR A 166 0.71 -1.43 -3.26
C THR A 166 0.29 -0.52 -4.42
N PHE A 167 -0.75 0.27 -4.19
CA PHE A 167 -1.09 1.41 -5.02
C PHE A 167 -0.44 2.65 -4.42
N SER A 168 0.81 2.88 -4.85
CA SER A 168 1.67 3.94 -4.35
C SER A 168 1.58 5.20 -5.21
N VAL A 169 1.05 6.28 -4.64
CA VAL A 169 0.95 7.57 -5.34
C VAL A 169 2.27 8.33 -5.23
N PHE A 170 2.88 8.60 -6.38
CA PHE A 170 4.11 9.37 -6.46
C PHE A 170 3.86 10.88 -6.31
N PRO A 171 4.68 11.60 -5.53
CA PRO A 171 4.60 13.05 -5.46
C PRO A 171 5.01 13.69 -6.79
N SER A 172 4.33 14.78 -7.16
CA SER A 172 4.66 15.57 -8.34
C SER A 172 4.39 17.07 -8.12
N PRO A 173 5.30 17.97 -8.53
CA PRO A 173 5.10 19.40 -8.42
C PRO A 173 3.98 19.96 -9.33
N LYS A 174 3.65 19.28 -10.45
CA LYS A 174 2.77 19.85 -11.50
C LYS A 174 1.88 18.84 -12.26
N MET A 175 2.14 17.53 -12.23
CA MET A 175 1.38 16.57 -13.04
C MET A 175 1.39 15.16 -12.45
N ALA A 176 0.22 14.56 -12.26
CA ALA A 176 0.07 13.13 -11.96
C ALA A 176 -0.26 12.38 -13.26
N SER A 177 0.40 11.25 -13.50
CA SER A 177 0.07 10.32 -14.59
C SER A 177 0.03 8.91 -14.01
N THR A 178 -0.98 8.14 -14.41
CA THR A 178 -1.15 6.74 -14.01
C THR A 178 -0.85 5.87 -15.22
N PHE A 179 0.17 5.03 -15.13
CA PHE A 179 0.50 4.03 -16.13
C PHE A 179 0.78 2.71 -15.43
N ILE A 180 0.12 1.65 -15.86
CA ILE A 180 0.41 0.28 -15.43
C ILE A 180 1.09 -0.40 -16.61
N GLY A 181 2.40 -0.53 -16.52
CA GLY A 181 3.21 -1.31 -17.43
C GLY A 181 4.57 -1.50 -16.77
N ASN A 182 5.03 -2.75 -16.71
CA ASN A 182 6.39 -3.02 -16.27
C ASN A 182 7.32 -2.64 -17.43
N SER A 183 7.79 -1.41 -17.41
CA SER A 183 8.67 -0.84 -18.42
C SER A 183 9.85 -0.20 -17.70
N THR A 184 11.05 -0.41 -18.24
CA THR A 184 12.28 0.19 -17.72
C THR A 184 12.19 1.72 -17.67
N SER A 185 11.30 2.36 -18.45
CA SER A 185 11.04 3.81 -18.40
C SER A 185 10.56 4.31 -17.04
N ILE A 186 10.10 3.44 -16.14
CA ILE A 186 9.78 3.82 -14.75
C ILE A 186 10.98 4.42 -14.01
N GLN A 187 12.21 4.10 -14.44
CA GLN A 187 13.44 4.69 -13.89
C GLN A 187 13.45 6.22 -13.94
N GLU A 188 12.77 6.86 -14.91
CA GLU A 188 12.68 8.31 -15.01
C GLU A 188 11.92 8.93 -13.83
N MET A 189 10.91 8.22 -13.31
CA MET A 189 10.17 8.64 -12.12
C MET A 189 11.06 8.60 -10.89
N PHE A 190 11.85 7.53 -10.72
CA PHE A 190 12.81 7.40 -9.63
C PHE A 190 13.94 8.44 -9.73
N ARG A 191 14.49 8.66 -10.93
CA ARG A 191 15.52 9.69 -11.18
C ARG A 191 15.01 11.08 -10.81
N ARG A 192 13.78 11.43 -11.18
CA ARG A 192 13.18 12.73 -10.82
C ARG A 192 13.05 12.92 -9.31
N VAL A 193 12.65 11.88 -8.58
CA VAL A 193 12.55 11.93 -7.12
C VAL A 193 13.95 12.04 -6.50
N SER A 194 14.91 11.24 -6.98
CA SER A 194 16.31 11.27 -6.55
C SER A 194 16.93 12.66 -6.75
N GLU A 195 16.78 13.29 -7.91
CA GLU A 195 17.30 14.64 -8.17
C GLU A 195 16.76 15.70 -7.20
N GLN A 196 15.46 15.64 -6.89
CA GLN A 196 14.83 16.56 -5.92
C GLN A 196 15.32 16.28 -4.50
N PHE A 197 15.42 15.01 -4.13
CA PHE A 197 15.95 14.57 -2.84
C PHE A 197 17.38 15.05 -2.65
N THR A 198 18.29 14.75 -3.58
CA THR A 198 19.70 15.15 -3.53
C THR A 198 19.85 16.67 -3.44
N ALA A 199 19.04 17.45 -4.17
CA ALA A 199 19.08 18.91 -4.11
C ALA A 199 18.73 19.47 -2.72
N MET A 200 17.78 18.84 -2.03
CA MET A 200 17.39 19.20 -0.66
C MET A 200 18.39 18.69 0.38
N PHE A 201 18.83 17.44 0.25
CA PHE A 201 19.72 16.76 1.18
C PHE A 201 21.12 17.37 1.20
N ARG A 202 21.68 17.77 0.03
CA ARG A 202 22.96 18.50 -0.05
C ARG A 202 22.97 19.82 0.73
N ARG A 203 21.80 20.43 0.94
CA ARG A 203 21.64 21.66 1.74
C ARG A 203 21.26 21.39 3.19
N LYS A 204 21.11 20.11 3.58
CA LYS A 204 20.55 19.65 4.86
C LYS A 204 19.23 20.35 5.21
N ALA A 205 18.42 20.67 4.20
CA ALA A 205 17.17 21.39 4.39
C ALA A 205 16.15 20.52 5.13
N PHE A 206 15.56 21.05 6.21
CA PHE A 206 14.54 20.39 7.05
C PHE A 206 14.96 19.05 7.70
N LEU A 207 16.24 18.67 7.65
CA LEU A 207 16.72 17.38 8.14
C LEU A 207 16.46 17.19 9.65
N HIS A 208 16.55 18.26 10.43
CA HIS A 208 16.25 18.26 11.87
C HIS A 208 14.82 17.83 12.24
N TRP A 209 13.86 17.89 11.31
CA TRP A 209 12.51 17.36 11.57
C TRP A 209 12.49 15.84 11.59
N TYR A 210 13.41 15.17 10.89
CA TYR A 210 13.50 13.72 10.85
C TYR A 210 14.44 13.21 11.94
N THR A 211 15.60 13.85 12.10
CA THR A 211 16.55 13.45 13.17
C THR A 211 16.03 13.75 14.57
N GLY A 212 15.15 14.76 14.71
CA GLY A 212 14.44 15.03 15.96
C GLY A 212 13.47 13.93 16.38
N GLU A 213 13.04 13.07 15.46
CA GLU A 213 12.14 11.93 15.70
C GLU A 213 12.90 10.60 15.82
N GLY A 214 14.24 10.63 15.83
CA GLY A 214 15.09 9.45 16.05
C GLY A 214 15.79 8.88 14.82
N MET A 215 15.58 9.45 13.64
CA MET A 215 16.22 9.00 12.39
C MET A 215 17.69 9.45 12.28
N ASP A 216 18.59 8.61 11.78
CA ASP A 216 19.99 9.01 11.52
C ASP A 216 20.17 9.64 10.13
N GLU A 217 21.15 10.55 9.96
CA GLU A 217 21.52 11.06 8.62
C GLU A 217 22.03 9.93 7.69
N MET A 218 22.57 8.85 8.26
CA MET A 218 23.00 7.66 7.52
C MET A 218 21.83 6.97 6.82
N GLU A 219 20.64 6.91 7.43
CA GLU A 219 19.44 6.33 6.80
C GLU A 219 19.04 7.09 5.52
N PHE A 220 19.25 8.42 5.49
CA PHE A 220 19.03 9.21 4.27
C PHE A 220 20.02 8.83 3.15
N THR A 221 21.27 8.59 3.53
CA THR A 221 22.32 8.22 2.58
C THR A 221 22.09 6.81 2.03
N GLU A 222 21.67 5.88 2.89
CA GLU A 222 21.28 4.52 2.49
C GLU A 222 20.08 4.53 1.55
N ALA A 223 19.04 5.31 1.87
CA ALA A 223 17.87 5.46 1.01
C ALA A 223 18.23 6.08 -0.36
N GLU A 224 19.13 7.07 -0.39
CA GLU A 224 19.65 7.65 -1.65
C GLU A 224 20.41 6.61 -2.47
N SER A 225 21.27 5.80 -1.82
CA SER A 225 22.00 4.71 -2.48
C SER A 225 21.05 3.70 -3.09
N ASN A 226 20.14 3.15 -2.29
CA ASN A 226 19.20 2.11 -2.73
C ASN A 226 18.33 2.58 -3.91
N MET A 227 17.93 3.85 -3.92
CA MET A 227 17.17 4.43 -5.05
C MET A 227 18.02 4.50 -6.33
N ASN A 228 19.30 4.87 -6.20
CA ASN A 228 20.20 4.94 -7.35
C ASN A 228 20.58 3.54 -7.86
N ASP A 229 20.72 2.56 -6.96
CA ASP A 229 20.95 1.16 -7.31
C ASP A 229 19.77 0.59 -8.11
N LEU A 230 18.53 0.82 -7.66
CA LEU A 230 17.32 0.44 -8.39
C LEU A 230 17.24 1.08 -9.79
N VAL A 231 17.60 2.37 -9.92
CA VAL A 231 17.67 3.04 -11.23
C VAL A 231 18.72 2.38 -12.12
N SER A 232 19.85 1.96 -11.54
CA SER A 232 20.94 1.30 -12.26
C SER A 232 20.54 -0.10 -12.73
N GLU A 233 19.81 -0.86 -11.92
CA GLU A 233 19.23 -2.16 -12.31
C GLU A 233 18.29 -2.03 -13.51
N TYR A 234 17.35 -1.09 -13.50
CA TYR A 234 16.47 -0.84 -14.65
C TYR A 234 17.23 -0.43 -15.91
N GLN A 235 18.31 0.35 -15.75
CA GLN A 235 19.15 0.76 -16.87
C GLN A 235 19.91 -0.44 -17.45
N GLN A 236 20.41 -1.34 -16.59
CA GLN A 236 21.08 -2.57 -17.02
C GLN A 236 20.15 -3.44 -17.87
N TYR A 237 18.91 -3.70 -17.42
CA TYR A 237 17.95 -4.46 -18.22
C TYR A 237 17.50 -3.76 -19.50
N GLN A 238 17.52 -2.42 -19.53
CA GLN A 238 17.19 -1.67 -20.74
C GLN A 238 18.29 -1.75 -21.81
N ASP A 239 19.55 -1.81 -21.37
CA ASP A 239 20.71 -1.87 -22.25
C ASP A 239 21.08 -3.32 -22.63
N ALA A 240 20.55 -4.31 -21.89
CA ALA A 240 20.68 -5.73 -22.21
C ALA A 240 20.12 -6.02 -23.61
N THR A 241 20.92 -6.69 -24.44
CA THR A 241 20.49 -7.17 -25.75
C THR A 241 20.06 -8.62 -25.66
N ALA A 242 19.15 -9.06 -26.53
CA ALA A 242 18.53 -10.40 -26.49
C ALA A 242 19.51 -11.60 -26.50
N ASP A 243 20.81 -11.39 -26.75
CA ASP A 243 21.84 -12.42 -26.67
C ASP A 243 22.35 -12.67 -25.23
N GLU A 244 21.99 -11.84 -24.25
CA GLU A 244 22.37 -11.97 -22.82
C GLU A 244 21.21 -12.47 -21.92
N GLU A 245 19.97 -12.55 -22.41
CA GLU A 245 18.80 -13.03 -21.64
C GLU A 245 18.84 -14.55 -21.36
N GLY A 246 19.64 -15.32 -22.11
CA GLY A 246 19.71 -16.78 -21.99
C GLY A 246 20.55 -17.31 -20.82
N GLU A 247 21.25 -16.46 -20.07
CA GLU A 247 22.05 -16.89 -18.89
C GLU A 247 21.35 -16.65 -17.56
N TYR A 248 20.25 -15.88 -17.53
CA TYR A 248 19.54 -15.54 -16.28
C TYR A 248 18.37 -16.48 -15.94
N GLU A 249 17.83 -17.23 -16.89
CA GLU A 249 16.79 -18.25 -16.61
C GLU A 249 17.37 -19.52 -15.94
N ASP A 250 18.67 -19.78 -16.10
CA ASP A 250 19.31 -21.01 -15.60
C ASP A 250 19.69 -20.96 -14.09
N GLU A 251 19.67 -19.79 -13.44
CA GLU A 251 20.00 -19.69 -12.00
C GLU A 251 18.79 -19.96 -11.08
N GLU A 252 17.54 -19.71 -11.50
CA GLU A 252 16.35 -19.99 -10.67
C GLU A 252 15.91 -21.47 -10.66
N GLU A 253 16.21 -22.25 -11.71
CA GLU A 253 15.83 -23.68 -11.74
C GLU A 253 16.73 -24.57 -10.86
N GLY A 254 17.90 -24.09 -10.44
CA GLY A 254 18.90 -24.85 -9.69
C GLY A 254 18.59 -25.06 -8.19
N GLU A 255 17.76 -24.21 -7.58
CA GLU A 255 17.46 -24.31 -6.14
C GLU A 255 16.29 -25.25 -5.82
N TYR A 256 15.36 -25.48 -6.76
CA TYR A 256 14.17 -26.31 -6.51
C TYR A 256 14.39 -27.83 -6.62
N GLN A 257 15.55 -28.29 -7.11
CA GLN A 257 15.82 -29.72 -7.29
C GLN A 257 16.56 -30.37 -6.11
N GLN A 258 16.98 -29.63 -5.09
CA GLN A 258 17.79 -30.17 -3.98
C GLN A 258 17.00 -30.54 -2.71
N GLU A 259 15.71 -30.22 -2.61
CA GLU A 259 14.91 -30.50 -1.39
C GLU A 259 14.08 -31.81 -1.42
N GLU A 260 14.10 -32.60 -2.50
CA GLU A 260 13.30 -33.85 -2.59
C GLU A 260 14.04 -35.17 -2.29
N GLU A 261 15.31 -35.14 -1.88
CA GLU A 261 15.96 -36.33 -1.30
C GLU A 261 16.37 -36.04 0.14
N TYR A 262 15.55 -36.47 1.11
CA TYR A 262 15.91 -37.32 2.27
C TYR A 262 14.72 -37.55 3.22
#